data_AF-A0A534P7H7-F1
#
_entry.id   AF-A0A534P7H7-F1
#
_cell.length_a   1.000
_cell.length_b   1.000
_cell.length_c   1.000
_cell.angle_alpha   90.00
_cell.angle_beta   90.00
_cell.angle_gamma   90.00
#
_symmetry.space_group_name_H-M   'P 1'
#
loop_
_entity.id
_entity.type
_entity.pdbx_description
1 polymer ?
#
loop_
_entity_poly.entity_id
_entity_poly.type
_entity_poly.pdbx_seq_one_letter_code
_entity_poly.pdbx_strand_id
1 'polypeptide(L)'
;MPLGQTIRVRVAAPPTEARRLCTRLTRGGIPAELDDGSSRAEVLVAVDPGTDLTQFRGRVGWLVVLGTPGAAYFAAGADDVVMPGEPELLFRRLRAVLERLDLVSRVERLNERVTALEAGLADAAHDVRSPLQAVIGNAELLARDSSLTPAQRACAAACARQGVRAMQLAERILEAAKQRSRDVLAIGAVDLGGLVEAA
;
A
#
# COMPACT_ATOMS: atom_id res chain seq x y z
N MET A 1 -17.11 1.46 -7.62
CA MET A 1 -18.18 2.17 -6.88
C MET A 1 -17.57 3.39 -6.21
N PRO A 2 -18.24 4.55 -6.18
CA PRO A 2 -17.68 5.71 -5.49
C PRO A 2 -17.62 5.35 -4.00
N LEU A 3 -16.42 5.35 -3.43
CA LEU A 3 -16.19 5.09 -2.02
C LEU A 3 -16.95 6.18 -1.26
N GLY A 4 -18.11 5.82 -0.71
CA GLY A 4 -18.78 6.63 0.30
C GLY A 4 -17.73 7.00 1.34
N GLN A 5 -17.68 8.26 1.74
CA GLN A 5 -16.82 8.74 2.82
C GLN A 5 -16.93 7.73 3.96
N THR A 6 -15.96 6.84 4.07
CA THR A 6 -15.91 5.89 5.17
C THR A 6 -15.50 6.75 6.33
N ILE A 7 -16.40 6.92 7.29
CA ILE A 7 -16.22 7.92 8.31
C ILE A 7 -15.10 7.44 9.22
N ARG A 8 -13.94 8.08 9.05
CA ARG A 8 -12.67 7.63 9.60
C ARG A 8 -12.58 7.91 11.09
N VAL A 9 -13.23 8.98 11.54
CA VAL A 9 -13.22 9.43 12.94
C VAL A 9 -14.59 9.23 13.57
N ARG A 10 -14.63 8.53 14.70
CA ARG A 10 -15.83 8.42 15.56
C ARG A 10 -15.57 9.00 16.93
N VAL A 11 -16.61 9.54 17.57
CA VAL A 11 -16.53 10.18 18.89
C VAL A 11 -17.41 9.44 19.89
N ALA A 12 -16.79 8.86 20.91
CA ALA A 12 -17.45 8.23 22.05
C ALA A 12 -17.42 9.19 23.25
N ALA A 13 -18.55 9.83 23.52
CA ALA A 13 -18.70 10.80 24.61
C ALA A 13 -20.19 10.91 24.98
N PRO A 14 -20.54 11.57 26.11
CA PRO A 14 -21.93 11.91 26.41
C PRO A 14 -22.59 12.63 25.20
N PRO A 15 -23.88 12.38 24.89
CA PRO A 15 -24.47 12.77 23.60
C PRO A 15 -24.34 14.26 23.24
N THR A 16 -24.41 15.15 24.22
CA THR A 16 -24.25 16.60 24.04
C THR A 16 -22.82 16.97 23.64
N GLU A 17 -21.84 16.36 24.30
CA GLU A 17 -20.42 16.58 24.05
C GLU A 17 -19.96 15.93 22.75
N ALA A 18 -20.40 14.71 22.46
CA ALA A 18 -20.13 14.02 21.21
C ALA A 18 -20.56 14.86 20.00
N ARG A 19 -21.80 15.37 20.01
CA ARG A 19 -22.32 16.24 18.94
C ARG A 19 -21.51 17.52 18.77
N ARG A 20 -21.14 18.16 19.89
CA ARG A 20 -20.34 19.39 19.88
C ARG A 20 -18.96 19.13 19.28
N LEU A 21 -18.30 18.04 19.69
CA LEU A 21 -16.98 17.67 19.20
C LEU A 21 -17.02 17.26 17.72
N CYS A 22 -17.96 16.41 17.30
CA CYS A 22 -18.14 16.06 15.89
C CYS A 22 -18.36 17.30 15.02
N THR A 23 -19.21 18.24 15.46
CA THR A 23 -19.46 19.49 14.72
C THR A 23 -18.19 20.32 14.59
N ARG A 24 -17.38 20.42 15.66
CA ARG A 24 -16.10 21.14 15.63
C ARG A 24 -15.08 20.47 14.71
N LEU A 25 -14.93 19.16 14.79
CA LEU A 25 -14.02 18.37 13.95
C LEU A 25 -14.39 18.53 12.47
N THR A 26 -15.66 18.33 12.14
CA THR A 26 -16.16 18.43 10.76
C THR A 26 -16.01 19.85 10.21
N ARG A 27 -16.30 20.89 10.99
CA ARG A 27 -16.02 22.29 10.59
C ARG A 27 -14.52 22.56 10.40
N GLY A 28 -13.67 21.91 11.18
CA GLY A 28 -12.22 21.96 11.04
C GLY A 28 -11.67 21.03 9.95
N GLY A 29 -12.50 20.46 9.08
CA GLY A 29 -12.10 19.64 7.94
C GLY A 29 -11.78 18.18 8.29
N ILE A 30 -12.18 17.70 9.46
CA ILE A 30 -12.05 16.31 9.89
C ILE A 30 -13.45 15.70 9.98
N PRO A 31 -13.92 14.95 8.96
CA PRO A 31 -15.23 14.31 8.99
C PRO A 31 -15.32 13.36 10.18
N ALA A 32 -16.25 13.65 11.10
CA ALA A 32 -16.44 12.88 12.32
C ALA A 32 -17.92 12.60 12.60
N GLU A 33 -18.20 11.42 13.13
CA GLU A 33 -19.53 11.00 13.57
C GLU A 33 -19.57 10.52 15.01
N LEU A 34 -20.79 10.42 15.54
CA LEU A 34 -21.01 9.81 16.83
C LEU A 34 -20.66 8.32 16.76
N ASP A 35 -20.05 7.83 17.83
CA ASP A 35 -19.85 6.42 17.99
C ASP A 35 -21.16 5.69 18.30
N ASP A 36 -21.38 4.53 17.67
CA ASP A 36 -22.59 3.70 17.84
C ASP A 36 -22.32 2.42 18.66
N GLY A 37 -21.12 2.30 19.24
CA GLY A 37 -20.69 1.16 20.04
C GLY A 37 -20.36 -0.12 19.28
N SER A 38 -20.62 -0.20 17.97
CA SER A 38 -20.51 -1.46 17.20
C SER A 38 -19.69 -1.33 15.91
N SER A 39 -19.78 -0.20 15.25
CA SER A 39 -19.07 0.06 14.01
C SER A 39 -17.57 0.19 14.24
N ARG A 40 -16.82 -0.25 13.24
CA ARG A 40 -15.37 -0.08 13.18
C ARG A 40 -15.02 1.37 12.85
N ALA A 41 -13.96 1.88 13.48
CA ALA A 41 -13.40 3.20 13.22
C ALA A 41 -11.91 3.08 12.90
N GLU A 42 -11.40 3.90 11.98
CA GLU A 42 -9.95 4.05 11.84
C GLU A 42 -9.38 4.81 13.04
N VAL A 43 -10.08 5.86 13.47
CA VAL A 43 -9.74 6.65 14.65
C VAL A 43 -10.98 6.81 15.53
N LEU A 44 -10.86 6.56 16.82
CA LEU A 44 -11.92 6.82 17.79
C LEU A 44 -11.42 7.80 18.85
N VAL A 45 -12.21 8.83 19.11
CA VAL A 45 -11.96 9.81 20.17
C VAL A 45 -12.91 9.53 21.32
N ALA A 46 -12.38 9.05 22.44
CA ALA A 46 -13.16 8.78 23.66
C ALA A 46 -12.97 9.91 24.67
N VAL A 47 -14.06 10.51 25.16
CA VAL A 47 -14.00 11.59 26.15
C VAL A 47 -14.29 11.03 27.55
N ASP A 48 -13.33 11.17 28.45
CA ASP A 48 -13.36 10.68 29.83
C ASP A 48 -14.01 9.29 30.00
N PRO A 49 -13.58 8.25 29.24
CA PRO A 49 -14.22 6.94 29.21
C PRO A 49 -13.99 6.09 30.47
N GLY A 50 -13.23 6.58 31.45
CA GLY A 50 -12.65 5.76 32.51
C GLY A 50 -11.50 4.88 32.01
N THR A 51 -10.89 4.10 32.90
CA THR A 51 -9.69 3.30 32.59
C THR A 51 -9.99 1.93 31.98
N ASP A 52 -11.25 1.58 31.76
CA ASP A 52 -11.62 0.39 30.98
C ASP A 52 -11.89 0.74 29.52
N LEU A 53 -10.87 0.52 28.69
CA LEU A 53 -10.90 0.82 27.25
C LEU A 53 -11.15 -0.43 26.38
N THR A 54 -11.42 -1.59 27.00
CA THR A 54 -11.54 -2.87 26.29
C THR A 54 -12.65 -2.85 25.23
N GLN A 55 -13.75 -2.14 25.52
CA GLN A 55 -14.88 -1.91 24.61
C GLN A 55 -14.51 -1.24 23.26
N PHE A 56 -13.37 -0.54 23.19
CA PHE A 56 -12.92 0.15 21.97
C PHE A 56 -11.88 -0.65 21.19
N ARG A 57 -11.01 -1.36 21.88
CA ARG A 57 -9.76 -1.92 21.32
C ARG A 57 -9.99 -2.92 20.17
N GLY A 58 -11.12 -3.63 20.16
CA GLY A 58 -11.44 -4.59 19.09
C GLY A 58 -11.93 -3.98 17.77
N ARG A 59 -12.28 -2.69 17.75
CA ARG A 59 -12.95 -2.05 16.59
C ARG A 59 -12.31 -0.74 16.15
N VAL A 60 -11.16 -0.38 16.71
CA VAL A 60 -10.50 0.90 16.46
C VAL A 60 -9.06 0.68 16.02
N GLY A 61 -8.64 1.38 14.96
CA GLY A 61 -7.23 1.40 14.53
C GLY A 61 -6.34 2.27 15.43
N TRP A 62 -6.83 3.46 15.79
CA TRP A 62 -6.18 4.41 16.69
C TRP A 62 -7.19 4.99 17.69
N LEU A 63 -6.99 4.75 18.97
CA LEU A 63 -7.83 5.28 20.05
C LEU A 63 -7.14 6.47 20.73
N VAL A 64 -7.79 7.63 20.61
CA VAL A 64 -7.41 8.87 21.28
C VAL A 64 -8.33 9.08 22.48
N VAL A 65 -7.75 9.27 23.66
CA VAL A 65 -8.53 9.61 24.86
C VAL A 65 -8.41 11.10 25.16
N LEU A 66 -9.53 11.76 25.34
CA LEU A 66 -9.61 13.12 25.87
C LEU A 66 -9.92 13.01 27.37
N GLY A 67 -8.95 13.30 28.23
CA GLY A 67 -9.18 13.20 29.67
C GLY A 67 -7.95 13.30 30.55
N THR A 68 -8.18 13.28 31.86
CA THR A 68 -7.13 13.26 32.90
C THR A 68 -7.41 12.16 33.94
N PRO A 69 -6.39 11.55 34.57
CA PRO A 69 -4.95 11.70 34.33
C PRO A 69 -4.45 10.84 33.15
N GLY A 70 -3.57 11.39 32.32
CA GLY A 70 -3.21 10.77 31.04
C GLY A 70 -2.46 9.42 31.13
N ALA A 71 -1.60 9.23 32.15
CA ALA A 71 -0.83 8.00 32.30
C ALA A 71 -1.71 6.75 32.46
N ALA A 72 -2.86 6.88 33.13
CA ALA A 72 -3.79 5.78 33.33
C ALA A 72 -4.42 5.32 32.02
N TYR A 73 -4.70 6.24 31.09
CA TYR A 73 -5.27 5.92 29.79
C TYR A 73 -4.28 5.20 28.87
N PHE A 74 -3.00 5.59 28.88
CA PHE A 74 -1.96 4.84 28.16
C PHE A 74 -1.81 3.42 28.71
N ALA A 75 -1.80 3.25 30.03
CA ALA A 75 -1.74 1.93 30.67
C ALA A 75 -2.99 1.07 30.37
N ALA A 76 -4.15 1.71 30.25
CA ALA A 76 -5.40 1.10 29.81
C ALA A 76 -5.44 0.79 28.30
N GLY A 77 -4.40 1.21 27.60
CA GLY A 77 -4.12 0.83 26.23
C GLY A 77 -4.23 1.98 25.24
N ALA A 78 -4.67 3.20 25.57
CA ALA A 78 -4.83 4.35 24.64
C ALA A 78 -3.60 4.59 23.76
N ASP A 79 -3.80 4.92 22.47
CA ASP A 79 -2.69 5.20 21.55
C ASP A 79 -2.22 6.64 21.65
N ASP A 80 -3.13 7.55 22.01
CA ASP A 80 -2.82 8.95 22.29
C ASP A 80 -3.75 9.48 23.38
N VAL A 81 -3.29 10.48 24.11
CA VAL A 81 -4.07 11.14 25.17
C VAL A 81 -3.93 12.64 25.05
N VAL A 82 -5.05 13.34 25.01
CA VAL A 82 -5.12 14.79 24.91
C VAL A 82 -5.84 15.33 26.14
N MET A 83 -5.24 16.29 26.84
CA MET A 83 -5.83 16.85 28.05
C MET A 83 -7.00 17.78 27.69
N PRO A 84 -8.10 17.79 28.49
CA PRO A 84 -9.18 18.76 28.31
C PRO A 84 -8.64 20.19 28.47
N GLY A 85 -8.87 21.05 27.48
CA GLY A 85 -8.40 22.45 27.48
C GLY A 85 -7.46 22.80 26.34
N GLU A 86 -6.91 21.81 25.63
CA GLU A 86 -6.03 22.01 24.47
C GLU A 86 -6.67 21.48 23.18
N PRO A 87 -7.78 22.09 22.69
CA PRO A 87 -8.48 21.57 21.53
C PRO A 87 -7.59 21.57 20.27
N GLU A 88 -6.70 22.54 20.10
CA GLU A 88 -5.77 22.62 18.97
C GLU A 88 -4.86 21.39 18.90
N LEU A 89 -4.47 20.84 20.05
CA LEU A 89 -3.63 19.64 20.11
C LEU A 89 -4.38 18.44 19.55
N LEU A 90 -5.66 18.26 19.90
CA LEU A 90 -6.50 17.20 19.32
C LEU A 90 -6.56 17.30 17.79
N PHE A 91 -6.83 18.49 17.24
CA PHE A 91 -6.87 18.67 15.79
C PHE A 91 -5.53 18.34 15.13
N ARG A 92 -4.42 18.79 15.72
CA ARG A 92 -3.08 18.50 15.21
C ARG A 92 -2.78 17.01 15.21
N ARG A 93 -3.09 16.30 16.31
CA ARG A 93 -2.90 14.85 16.42
C ARG A 93 -3.75 14.11 15.40
N LEU A 94 -5.04 14.39 15.33
CA LEU A 94 -5.94 13.74 14.38
C LEU A 94 -5.51 13.96 12.93
N ARG A 95 -5.08 15.17 12.55
CA ARG A 95 -4.55 15.44 11.21
C ARG A 95 -3.33 14.59 10.89
N ALA A 96 -2.36 14.55 11.79
CA ALA A 96 -1.14 13.77 11.58
C ALA A 96 -1.44 12.26 11.41
N VAL A 97 -2.37 11.73 12.20
CA VAL A 97 -2.80 10.33 12.11
C VAL A 97 -3.51 10.05 10.79
N LEU A 98 -4.49 10.89 10.42
CA LEU A 98 -5.26 10.71 9.20
C LEU A 98 -4.40 10.83 7.93
N GLU A 99 -3.43 11.73 7.95
CA GLU A 99 -2.43 11.90 6.88
C GLU A 99 -1.53 10.67 6.78
N ARG A 100 -1.01 10.18 7.91
CA ARG A 100 -0.23 8.93 7.95
C ARG A 100 -1.01 7.74 7.38
N LEU A 101 -2.26 7.58 7.81
CA LEU A 101 -3.12 6.49 7.34
C LEU A 101 -3.42 6.61 5.83
N ASP A 102 -3.64 7.83 5.32
CA ASP A 102 -3.81 8.05 3.88
C ASP A 102 -2.54 7.72 3.10
N LEU A 103 -1.37 8.10 3.62
CA LEU A 103 -0.08 7.79 2.99
C LEU A 103 0.15 6.28 2.90
N VAL A 104 -0.07 5.55 3.99
CA VAL A 104 0.04 4.08 4.02
C VAL A 104 -0.90 3.47 2.98
N SER A 105 -2.17 3.88 2.97
CA SER A 105 -3.16 3.37 2.01
C SER A 105 -2.80 3.69 0.56
N ARG A 106 -2.18 4.85 0.29
CA ARG A 106 -1.66 5.19 -1.05
C ARG A 106 -0.51 4.30 -1.47
N VAL A 107 0.43 4.03 -0.56
CA VAL A 107 1.57 3.15 -0.81
C VAL A 107 1.10 1.73 -1.10
N GLU A 108 0.16 1.20 -0.31
CA GLU A 108 -0.43 -0.12 -0.53
C GLU A 108 -1.08 -0.22 -1.92
N ARG A 109 -1.91 0.75 -2.30
CA ARG A 109 -2.54 0.79 -3.64
C ARG A 109 -1.52 0.87 -4.78
N LEU A 110 -0.41 1.60 -4.57
CA LEU A 110 0.64 1.69 -5.56
C LEU A 110 1.39 0.35 -5.68
N ASN A 111 1.69 -0.28 -4.56
CA ASN A 111 2.33 -1.60 -4.53
C ASN A 111 1.45 -2.65 -5.23
N GLU A 112 0.16 -2.71 -4.93
CA GLU A 112 -0.79 -3.59 -5.62
C GLU A 112 -0.77 -3.41 -7.14
N ARG A 113 -0.76 -2.15 -7.61
CA ARG A 113 -0.68 -1.83 -9.05
C ARG A 113 0.64 -2.26 -9.67
N VAL A 114 1.75 -2.05 -8.96
CA VAL A 114 3.08 -2.47 -9.41
C VAL A 114 3.12 -3.99 -9.54
N THR A 115 2.67 -4.72 -8.52
CA THR A 115 2.61 -6.20 -8.55
C THR A 115 1.73 -6.70 -9.69
N ALA A 116 0.57 -6.07 -9.94
CA ALA A 116 -0.30 -6.44 -11.05
C ALA A 116 0.36 -6.18 -12.42
N LEU A 117 1.09 -5.07 -12.57
CA LEU A 117 1.84 -4.76 -13.79
C LEU A 117 2.98 -5.74 -14.03
N GLU A 118 3.71 -6.11 -12.97
CA GLU A 118 4.80 -7.10 -13.03
C GLU A 118 4.27 -8.46 -13.47
N ALA A 119 3.14 -8.91 -12.92
CA ALA A 119 2.48 -10.14 -13.33
C ALA A 119 2.03 -10.08 -14.80
N GLY A 120 1.34 -9.01 -15.21
CA GLY A 120 0.89 -8.86 -16.59
C GLY A 120 2.04 -8.78 -17.61
N LEU A 121 3.17 -8.19 -17.24
CA LEU A 121 4.36 -8.17 -18.09
C LEU A 121 4.99 -9.57 -18.23
N ALA A 122 5.03 -10.34 -17.13
CA ALA A 122 5.48 -11.73 -17.13
C ALA A 122 4.65 -12.58 -18.11
N ASP A 123 3.33 -12.45 -18.03
CA ASP A 123 2.40 -13.18 -18.91
C ASP A 123 2.58 -12.77 -20.37
N ALA A 124 2.61 -11.47 -20.66
CA ALA A 124 2.78 -10.97 -22.03
C ALA A 124 4.08 -11.46 -22.69
N ALA A 125 5.18 -11.54 -21.93
CA ALA A 125 6.44 -12.04 -22.45
C ALA A 125 6.44 -13.56 -22.66
N HIS A 126 5.70 -14.31 -21.83
CA HIS A 126 5.48 -15.73 -22.08
C HIS A 126 4.69 -15.93 -23.39
N ASP A 127 3.63 -15.15 -23.58
CA ASP A 127 2.77 -15.21 -24.76
C ASP A 127 3.50 -14.80 -26.05
N VAL A 128 4.48 -13.90 -25.97
CA VAL A 128 5.31 -13.50 -27.11
C VAL A 128 6.39 -14.54 -27.44
N ARG A 129 6.83 -15.35 -26.47
CA ARG A 129 7.89 -16.35 -26.69
C ARG A 129 7.49 -17.40 -27.71
N SER A 130 6.28 -17.96 -27.57
CA SER A 130 5.76 -19.01 -28.46
C SER A 130 5.70 -18.61 -29.94
N PRO A 131 5.05 -17.48 -30.33
CA PRO A 131 5.01 -17.05 -31.73
C PRO A 131 6.39 -16.63 -32.25
N LEU A 132 7.26 -16.01 -31.44
CA LEU A 132 8.63 -15.69 -31.86
C LEU A 132 9.45 -16.95 -32.13
N GLN A 133 9.34 -17.98 -31.28
CA GLN A 133 10.00 -19.26 -31.51
C GLN A 133 9.54 -19.91 -32.81
N ALA A 134 8.24 -19.85 -33.12
CA ALA A 134 7.71 -20.34 -34.40
C ALA A 134 8.26 -19.56 -35.60
N VAL A 135 8.30 -18.22 -35.53
CA VAL A 135 8.85 -17.37 -36.59
C VAL A 135 10.35 -17.64 -36.79
N ILE A 136 11.13 -17.73 -35.72
CA ILE A 136 12.56 -18.04 -35.77
C ILE A 136 12.78 -19.42 -36.40
N GLY A 137 12.09 -20.45 -35.93
CA GLY A 137 12.22 -21.80 -36.46
C GLY A 137 11.89 -21.90 -37.95
N ASN A 138 10.78 -21.29 -38.39
CA ASN A 138 10.42 -21.24 -39.81
C ASN A 138 11.46 -20.48 -40.64
N ALA A 139 11.96 -19.36 -40.14
CA ALA A 139 12.98 -18.58 -40.83
C ALA A 139 14.32 -19.33 -40.93
N GLU A 140 14.69 -20.10 -39.90
CA GLU A 140 15.87 -20.97 -39.92
C GLU A 140 15.74 -22.13 -40.92
N LEU A 141 14.56 -22.74 -41.00
CA LEU A 141 14.27 -23.78 -42.00
C LEU A 141 14.38 -23.23 -43.42
N LEU A 142 13.75 -22.09 -43.69
CA LEU A 142 13.83 -21.41 -44.99
C LEU A 142 15.27 -20.99 -45.34
N ALA A 143 16.06 -20.54 -44.35
CA ALA A 143 17.46 -20.18 -44.59
C ALA A 143 18.33 -21.38 -45.04
N ARG A 144 17.92 -22.61 -44.71
CA ARG A 144 18.61 -23.86 -45.08
C ARG A 144 18.05 -24.52 -46.34
N ASP A 145 16.93 -24.04 -46.87
CA ASP A 145 16.27 -24.63 -48.04
C ASP A 145 17.09 -24.36 -49.32
N SER A 146 17.60 -25.42 -49.93
CA SER A 146 18.38 -25.36 -51.17
C SER A 146 17.56 -24.97 -52.41
N SER A 147 16.23 -25.08 -52.36
CA SER A 147 15.33 -24.69 -53.45
C SER A 147 15.14 -23.18 -53.57
N LEU A 148 15.48 -22.41 -52.52
CA LEU A 148 15.37 -20.96 -52.51
C LEU A 148 16.59 -20.27 -53.14
N THR A 149 16.35 -19.10 -53.73
CA THR A 149 17.41 -18.24 -54.25
C THR A 149 18.33 -17.74 -53.12
N PRO A 150 19.60 -17.39 -53.42
CA PRO A 150 20.50 -16.81 -52.42
C PRO A 150 19.93 -15.59 -51.70
N ALA A 151 19.20 -14.72 -52.40
CA ALA A 151 18.56 -13.54 -51.83
C ALA A 151 17.43 -13.90 -50.84
N GLN A 152 16.60 -14.90 -51.16
CA GLN A 152 15.54 -15.38 -50.27
C GLN A 152 16.12 -16.04 -49.00
N ARG A 153 17.19 -16.84 -49.13
CA ARG A 153 17.89 -17.41 -47.96
C ARG A 153 18.50 -16.32 -47.07
N ALA A 154 19.10 -15.28 -47.67
CA ALA A 154 19.63 -14.15 -46.93
C ALA A 154 18.54 -13.38 -46.17
N CYS A 155 17.36 -13.23 -46.78
CA CYS A 155 16.18 -12.63 -46.15
C CYS A 155 15.68 -13.48 -44.98
N ALA A 156 15.53 -14.80 -45.18
CA ALA A 156 15.12 -15.73 -44.13
C ALA A 156 16.11 -15.72 -42.95
N ALA A 157 17.41 -15.73 -43.21
CA ALA A 157 18.43 -15.60 -42.18
C ALA A 157 18.36 -14.24 -41.44
N ALA A 158 18.00 -13.16 -42.13
CA ALA A 158 17.76 -11.86 -41.49
C ALA A 158 16.53 -11.91 -40.57
N CYS A 159 15.42 -12.53 -40.99
CA CYS A 159 14.23 -12.72 -40.17
C CYS A 159 14.53 -13.51 -38.90
N ALA A 160 15.29 -14.61 -38.99
CA ALA A 160 15.73 -15.40 -37.83
C ALA A 160 16.53 -14.54 -36.84
N ARG A 161 17.51 -13.77 -37.34
CA ARG A 161 18.29 -12.84 -36.49
C ARG A 161 17.43 -11.79 -35.81
N GLN A 162 16.43 -11.24 -36.50
CA GLN A 162 15.51 -10.26 -35.90
C GLN A 162 14.60 -10.89 -34.85
N GLY A 163 14.09 -12.10 -35.09
CA GLY A 163 13.30 -12.83 -34.11
C GLY A 163 14.08 -13.09 -32.81
N VAL A 164 15.35 -13.51 -32.93
CA VAL A 164 16.23 -13.70 -31.76
C VAL A 164 16.44 -12.37 -31.01
N ARG A 165 16.67 -11.26 -31.72
CA ARG A 165 16.81 -9.94 -31.09
C ARG A 165 15.54 -9.49 -30.36
N ALA A 166 14.36 -9.76 -30.94
CA ALA A 166 13.09 -9.44 -30.32
C ALA A 166 12.88 -10.26 -29.02
N MET A 167 13.23 -11.55 -29.04
CA MET A 167 13.15 -12.41 -27.85
C MET A 167 14.09 -11.91 -26.73
N GLN A 168 15.33 -11.57 -27.05
CA GLN A 168 16.27 -10.99 -26.09
C GLN A 168 15.79 -9.64 -25.52
N LEU A 169 15.12 -8.82 -26.33
CA LEU A 169 14.55 -7.56 -25.86
C LEU A 169 13.41 -7.80 -24.86
N ALA A 170 12.51 -8.74 -25.15
CA ALA A 170 11.43 -9.12 -24.24
C ALA A 170 11.98 -9.65 -22.90
N GLU A 171 13.01 -10.50 -22.94
CA GLU A 171 13.68 -11.01 -21.73
C GLU A 171 14.34 -9.90 -20.91
N ARG A 172 14.98 -8.91 -21.54
CA ARG A 172 15.55 -7.76 -20.82
C ARG A 172 14.49 -6.88 -20.16
N ILE A 173 13.35 -6.66 -20.81
CA ILE A 173 12.24 -5.88 -20.26
C ILE A 173 11.67 -6.58 -19.02
N LEU A 174 11.51 -7.90 -19.07
CA LEU A 174 11.09 -8.70 -17.92
C LEU A 174 12.06 -8.61 -16.75
N GLU A 175 13.36 -8.76 -17.04
CA GLU A 175 14.39 -8.77 -16.02
C GLU A 175 14.49 -7.40 -15.33
N ALA A 176 14.39 -6.31 -16.09
CA ALA A 176 14.34 -4.95 -15.56
C ALA A 176 13.10 -4.70 -14.67
N ALA A 177 11.95 -5.29 -15.01
CA ALA A 177 10.76 -5.19 -14.18
C ALA A 177 10.92 -5.97 -12.86
N LYS A 178 11.47 -7.18 -12.89
CA LYS A 178 11.71 -8.00 -11.69
C LYS A 178 12.72 -7.37 -10.72
N GLN A 179 13.76 -6.72 -11.23
CA GLN A 179 14.80 -6.10 -10.39
C GLN A 179 14.27 -4.95 -9.54
N ARG A 180 13.23 -4.24 -9.99
CA ARG A 180 12.60 -3.15 -9.24
C ARG A 180 11.79 -3.65 -8.02
N SER A 181 11.42 -4.94 -8.03
CA SER A 181 10.65 -5.61 -6.97
C SER A 181 11.53 -6.16 -5.83
N ARG A 182 12.85 -6.21 -6.01
CA ARG A 182 13.79 -6.91 -5.11
C ARG A 182 14.24 -6.13 -3.87
N ASP A 183 13.71 -4.96 -3.59
CA ASP A 183 13.92 -4.24 -2.32
C ASP A 183 13.15 -4.90 -1.15
N VAL A 184 13.09 -6.23 -1.12
CA VAL A 184 12.57 -6.99 0.01
C VAL A 184 13.67 -7.06 1.06
N LEU A 185 13.63 -6.13 2.01
CA LEU A 185 14.46 -6.18 3.20
C LEU A 185 14.15 -7.48 3.96
N ALA A 186 15.19 -8.25 4.29
CA ALA A 186 15.05 -9.39 5.18
C ALA A 186 14.74 -8.87 6.60
N ILE A 187 13.46 -8.85 6.97
CA ILE A 187 13.03 -8.43 8.30
C ILE A 187 13.34 -9.57 9.27
N GLY A 188 14.25 -9.31 10.20
CA GLY A 188 14.61 -10.21 11.28
C GLY A 188 15.00 -9.43 12.53
N ALA A 189 15.09 -10.11 13.67
CA ALA A 189 15.65 -9.51 14.87
C ALA A 189 17.12 -9.15 14.59
N VAL A 190 17.45 -7.87 14.75
CA VAL A 190 18.82 -7.34 14.58
C VAL A 190 19.32 -6.89 15.94
N ASP A 191 20.51 -7.34 16.32
CA ASP A 191 21.22 -6.81 17.47
C ASP A 191 21.81 -5.44 17.14
N LEU A 192 21.20 -4.39 17.70
CA LEU A 192 21.65 -3.02 17.52
C LEU A 192 22.97 -2.75 18.26
N GLY A 193 23.28 -3.49 19.32
CA GLY A 193 24.53 -3.34 20.08
C GLY A 193 25.73 -3.75 19.22
N GLY A 194 25.72 -4.96 18.68
CA GLY A 194 26.78 -5.44 17.80
C GLY A 194 26.93 -4.65 16.49
N LEU A 195 25.86 -4.04 15.99
CA LEU A 195 25.92 -3.21 14.77
C LEU A 195 26.69 -1.90 14.99
N VAL A 196 26.54 -1.27 16.16
CA VAL A 196 27.20 0.00 16.49
C VAL A 196 28.68 -0.21 16.79
N GLU A 197 29.06 -1.37 17.33
CA GLU A 197 30.47 -1.70 17.57
C GLU A 197 31.24 -2.08 16.30
N ALA A 198 30.53 -2.50 15.24
CA ALA A 198 31.11 -2.90 13.96
C ALA A 198 31.19 -1.76 12.91
N ALA A 199 30.70 -0.57 13.23
CA ALA A 199 30.70 0.62 12.38
C ALA A 199 31.87 1.56 12.68
#